data_AF-A0A6D1ABV8-F1
#
_entry.id   AF-A0A6D1ABV8-F1
#
_cell.length_a   1.000
_cell.length_b   1.000
_cell.length_c   1.000
_cell.angle_alpha   90.00
_cell.angle_beta   90.00
_cell.angle_gamma   90.00
#
_symmetry.space_group_name_H-M   'P 1'
#
loop_
_entity.id
_entity.type
_entity.pdbx_description
1 polymer ?
#
loop_
_entity_poly.entity_id
_entity_poly.type
_entity_poly.pdbx_seq_one_letter_code
_entity_poly.pdbx_strand_id
1 'polypeptide(L)'
;LSLIKEMQDVGFLVQGSKSIAIKYNDYFRETSDIDFVSENASSRIINLDKLSNITFNFKDQIIAKSRHNDTEIEVLSPKILPKEFAVYKSGIRVPKLNFMIAMKVHQLLRLYRLKSEGKEIPA
;
A
#
# COMPACT_ATOMS: atom_id res chain seq x y z
N LEU A 1 3.30 12.43 6.27
CA LEU A 1 1.82 12.30 6.34
C LEU A 1 1.10 13.04 5.20
N SER A 2 1.59 14.20 4.72
CA SER A 2 0.97 14.94 3.58
C SER A 2 0.72 14.06 2.36
N LEU A 3 1.78 13.40 1.87
CA LEU A 3 1.73 12.41 0.79
C LEU A 3 0.59 11.40 0.94
N ILE A 4 0.41 10.85 2.14
CA ILE A 4 -0.60 9.82 2.39
C ILE A 4 -2.01 10.40 2.30
N LYS A 5 -2.21 11.65 2.72
CA LYS A 5 -3.50 12.34 2.58
C LYS A 5 -3.82 12.59 1.11
N GLU A 6 -2.87 13.14 0.36
CA GLU A 6 -3.06 13.42 -1.08
C GLU A 6 -3.35 12.14 -1.87
N MET A 7 -2.66 11.03 -1.56
CA MET A 7 -2.95 9.72 -2.15
C MET A 7 -4.37 9.24 -1.84
N GLN A 8 -4.91 9.54 -0.65
CA GLN A 8 -6.30 9.23 -0.30
C GLN A 8 -7.30 10.09 -1.07
N ASP A 9 -6.96 11.35 -1.36
CA ASP A 9 -7.81 12.24 -2.14
C ASP A 9 -7.96 11.77 -3.59
N VAL A 10 -6.97 11.04 -4.11
CA VAL A 10 -7.02 10.40 -5.43
C VAL A 10 -7.45 8.92 -5.39
N GLY A 11 -7.91 8.45 -4.24
CA GLY A 11 -8.59 7.16 -4.07
C GLY A 11 -7.68 5.99 -3.72
N PHE A 12 -6.52 6.21 -3.11
CA PHE A 12 -5.62 5.14 -2.67
C PHE A 12 -5.36 5.17 -1.17
N LEU A 13 -5.34 3.99 -0.54
CA LEU A 13 -5.12 3.81 0.88
C LEU A 13 -3.72 3.25 1.12
N VAL A 14 -3.04 3.76 2.15
CA VAL A 14 -1.74 3.22 2.57
C VAL A 14 -1.93 1.81 3.13
N GLN A 15 -1.04 0.89 2.75
CA GLN A 15 -0.99 -0.48 3.24
C GLN A 15 0.43 -0.84 3.69
N GLY A 16 0.69 -2.14 3.79
CA GLY A 16 1.99 -2.69 4.13
C GLY A 16 2.49 -2.23 5.49
N SER A 17 3.80 -2.22 5.59
CA SER A 17 4.52 -1.94 6.84
C SER A 17 4.33 -0.50 7.29
N LYS A 18 4.24 0.44 6.33
CA LYS A 18 3.99 1.86 6.61
C LYS A 18 2.67 2.07 7.34
N SER A 19 1.61 1.37 6.92
CA SER A 19 0.32 1.48 7.58
C SER A 19 0.31 0.99 9.03
N ILE A 20 1.15 0.00 9.35
CA ILE A 20 1.35 -0.50 10.72
C ILE A 20 2.09 0.55 11.55
N ALA A 21 3.21 1.07 11.03
CA ALA A 21 4.03 2.09 11.69
C ALA A 21 3.26 3.38 12.00
N ILE A 22 2.32 3.76 11.12
CA ILE A 22 1.44 4.92 11.34
C ILE A 22 0.43 4.66 12.46
N LYS A 23 -0.08 3.44 12.53
CA LYS A 23 -1.18 3.11 13.43
C LYS A 23 -0.68 2.84 14.85
N TYR A 24 0.48 2.21 14.97
CA TYR A 24 1.04 1.71 16.22
C TYR A 24 2.39 2.36 16.49
N ASN A 25 2.50 3.04 17.64
CA ASN A 25 3.68 3.79 18.03
C ASN A 25 4.86 2.90 18.45
N ASP A 26 4.59 1.62 18.75
CA ASP A 26 5.55 0.60 19.17
C ASP A 26 6.09 -0.24 17.99
N TYR A 27 5.89 0.22 16.75
CA TYR A 27 6.43 -0.48 15.59
C TYR A 27 7.97 -0.46 15.59
N PHE A 28 8.56 -1.63 15.85
CA PHE A 28 9.97 -1.80 16.18
C PHE A 28 10.98 -1.50 15.05
N ARG A 29 10.52 -1.27 13.81
CA ARG A 29 11.40 -1.05 12.65
C ARG A 29 10.97 0.17 11.85
N GLU A 30 11.96 0.82 11.25
CA GLU A 30 11.69 1.81 10.22
C GLU A 30 11.16 1.17 8.94
N THR A 31 10.37 1.93 8.20
CA THR A 31 9.74 1.52 6.94
C THR A 31 10.43 2.25 5.79
N SER A 32 11.05 1.50 4.89
CA SER A 32 11.78 2.02 3.72
C SER A 32 10.87 2.32 2.51
N ASP A 33 9.67 1.77 2.52
CA ASP A 33 8.70 1.80 1.43
C ASP A 33 7.33 2.31 1.89
N ILE A 34 6.54 2.79 0.93
CA ILE A 34 5.14 3.13 1.12
C ILE A 34 4.31 2.45 0.04
N ASP A 35 3.57 1.43 0.46
CA ASP A 35 2.61 0.73 -0.39
C ASP A 35 1.25 1.42 -0.35
N PHE A 36 0.63 1.53 -1.51
CA PHE A 36 -0.73 1.99 -1.67
C PHE A 36 -1.57 0.97 -2.42
N VAL A 37 -2.83 0.86 -2.02
CA VAL A 37 -3.84 0.02 -2.67
C VAL A 37 -5.08 0.83 -2.99
N SER A 38 -5.90 0.36 -3.91
CA SER A 38 -7.16 0.99 -4.25
C SER A 38 -8.10 1.05 -3.04
N GLU A 39 -8.70 2.20 -2.82
CA GLU A 39 -9.82 2.33 -1.88
C GLU A 39 -11.05 1.55 -2.37
N ASN A 40 -11.29 1.53 -3.68
CA ASN A 40 -12.45 0.89 -4.28
C ASN A 40 -12.22 0.61 -5.78
N ALA A 41 -13.20 -0.02 -6.43
CA ALA A 41 -13.10 -0.40 -7.85
C ALA A 41 -12.96 0.77 -8.84
N SER A 42 -13.27 2.01 -8.41
CA SER A 42 -13.10 3.22 -9.23
C SER A 42 -11.71 3.87 -9.07
N SER A 43 -10.91 3.41 -8.11
CA SER A 43 -9.53 3.83 -7.93
C SER A 43 -8.69 3.33 -9.11
N ARG A 44 -8.30 4.25 -9.99
CA ARG A 44 -7.52 3.96 -11.19
C ARG A 44 -6.18 4.64 -11.13
N ILE A 45 -5.14 4.00 -11.67
CA ILE A 45 -3.80 4.57 -11.72
C ILE A 45 -3.77 5.97 -12.38
N ILE A 46 -4.65 6.23 -13.36
CA ILE A 46 -4.79 7.56 -13.99
C ILE A 46 -5.18 8.67 -13.00
N ASN A 47 -5.79 8.35 -11.85
CA ASN A 47 -6.11 9.34 -10.84
C ASN A 47 -4.86 9.95 -10.20
N LEU A 48 -3.72 9.25 -10.24
CA LEU A 48 -2.44 9.74 -9.74
C LEU A 48 -1.95 10.98 -10.51
N ASP A 49 -2.44 11.21 -11.73
CA ASP A 49 -2.08 12.39 -12.54
C ASP A 49 -2.63 13.69 -11.98
N LYS A 50 -3.53 13.61 -10.98
CA LYS A 50 -4.02 14.76 -10.23
C LYS A 50 -3.02 15.22 -9.15
N LEU A 51 -2.01 14.41 -8.84
CA LEU A 51 -0.97 14.75 -7.86
C LEU A 51 0.09 15.60 -8.54
N SER A 52 0.32 16.81 -8.03
CA SER A 52 1.32 17.74 -8.59
C SER A 52 2.70 17.60 -7.97
N ASN A 53 2.82 16.89 -6.86
CA ASN A 53 4.01 16.85 -6.01
C ASN A 53 4.78 15.52 -6.09
N ILE A 54 4.35 14.58 -6.94
CA ILE A 54 5.00 13.29 -7.13
C ILE A 54 5.09 13.00 -8.62
N THR A 55 6.27 12.60 -9.07
CA THR A 55 6.46 12.05 -10.40
C THR A 55 6.56 10.54 -10.32
N PHE A 56 5.69 9.82 -11.03
CA PHE A 56 5.78 8.36 -11.14
C PHE A 56 6.70 7.99 -12.30
N ASN A 57 7.84 7.38 -12.00
CA ASN A 57 8.82 6.93 -12.98
C ASN A 57 8.31 5.76 -13.83
N PHE A 58 7.39 4.97 -13.28
CA PHE A 58 6.72 3.89 -13.99
C PHE A 58 5.24 3.92 -13.68
N LYS A 59 4.40 3.73 -14.70
CA LYS A 59 2.95 3.78 -14.57
C LYS A 59 2.29 2.98 -15.69
N ASP A 60 1.49 1.99 -15.34
CA ASP A 60 0.57 1.29 -16.24
C ASP A 60 -0.86 1.27 -15.65
N GLN A 61 -1.75 0.38 -16.12
CA GLN A 61 -3.13 0.32 -15.62
C GLN A 61 -3.25 -0.33 -14.23
N ILE A 62 -2.26 -1.12 -13.84
CA ILE A 62 -2.24 -2.02 -12.69
C ILE A 62 -1.34 -1.49 -11.58
N ILE A 63 -0.22 -0.88 -11.94
CA ILE A 63 0.84 -0.51 -11.02
C ILE A 63 1.42 0.87 -11.38
N ALA A 64 1.81 1.61 -10.35
CA ALA A 64 2.66 2.78 -10.49
C ALA A 64 3.79 2.71 -9.47
N LYS A 65 4.98 3.15 -9.88
CA LYS A 65 6.17 3.22 -9.04
C LYS A 65 6.79 4.60 -9.11
N SER A 66 7.20 5.11 -7.95
CA SER A 66 7.91 6.37 -7.79
C SER A 66 8.98 6.20 -6.72
N ARG A 67 9.96 7.11 -6.72
CA ARG A 67 10.92 7.27 -5.63
C ARG A 67 10.91 8.73 -5.19
N HIS A 68 10.70 8.97 -3.91
CA HIS A 68 10.67 10.31 -3.32
C HIS A 68 11.55 10.36 -2.07
N ASN A 69 12.64 11.13 -2.10
CA ASN A 69 13.62 11.25 -0.99
C ASN A 69 14.03 9.87 -0.42
N ASP A 70 14.56 9.00 -1.29
CA ASP A 70 14.96 7.62 -0.97
C ASP A 70 13.86 6.67 -0.46
N THR A 71 12.61 7.13 -0.43
CA THR A 71 11.45 6.28 -0.12
C THR A 71 10.86 5.75 -1.42
N GLU A 72 10.76 4.43 -1.54
CA GLU A 72 10.04 3.80 -2.64
C GLU A 72 8.52 3.89 -2.42
N ILE A 73 7.80 4.28 -3.46
CA ILE A 73 6.34 4.35 -3.47
C ILE A 73 5.83 3.37 -4.51
N GLU A 74 5.03 2.40 -4.09
CA GLU A 74 4.34 1.48 -4.98
C GLU A 74 2.83 1.66 -4.82
N VAL A 75 2.11 1.72 -5.95
CA VAL A 75 0.65 1.80 -5.99
C VAL A 75 0.13 0.62 -6.78
N LEU A 76 -0.76 -0.18 -6.18
CA LEU A 76 -1.38 -1.33 -6.83
C LEU A 76 -2.89 -1.13 -6.96
N SER A 77 -3.38 -0.96 -8.20
CA SER A 77 -4.80 -0.74 -8.46
C SER A 77 -5.70 -1.99 -8.32
N PRO A 78 -5.25 -3.23 -8.59
CA PRO A 78 -6.13 -4.40 -8.50
C PRO A 78 -6.44 -4.81 -7.06
N LYS A 79 -5.57 -4.44 -6.10
CA LYS A 79 -5.79 -4.74 -4.69
C LYS A 79 -6.72 -3.68 -4.12
N ILE A 80 -7.84 -4.11 -3.55
CA ILE A 80 -8.81 -3.23 -2.91
C ILE A 80 -8.73 -3.45 -1.40
N LEU A 81 -8.66 -2.35 -0.64
CA LEU A 81 -8.93 -2.34 0.79
C LEU A 81 -10.39 -1.91 1.01
N PRO A 82 -11.31 -2.85 1.31
CA PRO A 82 -12.72 -2.49 1.51
C PRO A 82 -12.88 -1.53 2.68
N LYS A 83 -13.85 -0.62 2.56
CA LYS A 83 -14.06 0.46 3.53
C LYS A 83 -14.34 -0.08 4.94
N GLU A 84 -15.02 -1.22 5.08
CA GLU A 84 -15.25 -1.83 6.39
C GLU A 84 -13.95 -2.27 7.11
N PHE A 85 -12.86 -2.44 6.37
CA PHE A 85 -11.53 -2.77 6.91
C PHE A 85 -10.62 -1.56 7.06
N ALA A 86 -11.12 -0.33 6.88
CA ALA A 86 -10.39 0.90 7.15
C ALA A 86 -10.85 1.56 8.47
N VAL A 87 -9.95 2.28 9.13
CA VAL A 87 -10.21 3.11 10.32
C VAL A 87 -9.49 4.45 10.20
N TYR A 88 -10.08 5.50 10.75
CA TYR A 88 -9.43 6.82 10.81
C TYR A 88 -8.44 6.90 11.98
N LYS A 89 -7.23 7.38 11.69
CA LYS A 89 -6.18 7.69 12.67
C LYS A 89 -5.48 8.96 12.23
N SER A 90 -5.43 9.98 13.09
CA SER A 90 -4.70 11.23 12.83
C SER A 90 -5.03 11.88 11.47
N GLY A 91 -6.31 11.84 11.06
CA GLY A 91 -6.78 12.44 9.81
C GLY A 91 -6.44 11.66 8.54
N ILE A 92 -6.02 10.39 8.65
CA ILE A 92 -5.86 9.47 7.52
C ILE A 92 -6.57 8.16 7.77
N ARG A 93 -7.02 7.51 6.71
CA ARG A 93 -7.55 6.14 6.75
C ARG A 93 -6.41 5.13 6.70
N VAL A 94 -6.40 4.18 7.63
CA VAL A 94 -5.44 3.08 7.68
C VAL A 94 -6.19 1.75 7.85
N PRO A 95 -5.60 0.60 7.46
CA PRO A 95 -6.28 -0.67 7.59
C PRO A 95 -6.51 -1.06 9.07
N LYS A 96 -7.56 -1.87 9.32
CA LYS A 96 -7.81 -2.52 10.61
C LYS A 96 -6.74 -3.58 10.88
N LEU A 97 -6.49 -3.87 12.16
CA LEU A 97 -5.43 -4.79 12.57
C LEU A 97 -5.62 -6.19 11.96
N ASN A 98 -6.84 -6.71 12.06
CA ASN A 98 -7.22 -8.00 11.51
C ASN A 98 -6.96 -8.08 10.00
N PHE A 99 -7.23 -7.01 9.24
CA PHE A 99 -6.93 -6.98 7.80
C PHE A 99 -5.42 -7.00 7.54
N MET A 100 -4.64 -6.21 8.29
CA MET A 100 -3.17 -6.22 8.16
C MET A 100 -2.58 -7.60 8.49
N ILE A 101 -3.08 -8.26 9.53
CA ILE A 101 -2.69 -9.63 9.89
C ILE A 101 -3.07 -10.60 8.75
N ALA A 102 -4.32 -10.56 8.27
CA ALA A 102 -4.78 -11.43 7.19
C ALA A 102 -3.92 -11.28 5.93
N MET A 103 -3.53 -10.05 5.58
CA MET A 103 -2.65 -9.80 4.43
C MET A 103 -1.25 -10.39 4.62
N LYS A 104 -0.68 -10.29 5.83
CA LYS A 104 0.63 -10.89 6.15
C LYS A 104 0.58 -12.41 6.15
N VAL A 105 -0.47 -13.00 6.72
CA VAL A 105 -0.71 -14.46 6.66
C VAL A 105 -0.85 -14.92 5.21
N HIS A 106 -1.62 -14.21 4.39
CA HIS A 106 -1.76 -14.51 2.96
C HIS A 106 -0.41 -14.47 2.22
N GLN A 107 0.42 -13.45 2.50
CA GLN A 107 1.79 -13.37 1.96
C GLN A 107 2.64 -14.59 2.35
N LEU A 108 2.64 -14.95 3.64
CA LEU A 108 3.38 -16.12 4.15
C LEU A 108 2.90 -17.43 3.53
N LEU A 109 1.58 -17.63 3.40
CA LEU A 109 1.00 -18.82 2.77
C LEU A 109 1.39 -18.92 1.29
N ARG A 110 1.40 -17.79 0.57
CA ARG A 110 1.86 -17.76 -0.83
C ARG A 110 3.33 -18.16 -0.94
N LEU A 111 4.19 -17.63 -0.08
CA LEU A 111 5.62 -17.97 -0.04
C LEU A 111 5.83 -19.46 0.27
N TYR A 112 5.12 -19.98 1.26
CA TYR A 112 5.15 -21.41 1.61
C TYR A 112 4.78 -22.29 0.42
N ARG A 113 3.69 -21.96 -0.29
CA ARG A 113 3.24 -22.70 -1.48
C ARG A 113 4.28 -22.67 -2.60
N LEU A 114 4.80 -21.50 -2.94
CA LEU A 114 5.84 -21.36 -3.98
C LEU A 114 7.06 -22.23 -3.66
N LYS A 115 7.51 -22.21 -2.40
CA LYS A 115 8.61 -23.07 -1.94
C LYS A 115 8.27 -24.56 -2.06
N SER A 116 7.07 -24.98 -1.67
CA SER A 116 6.65 -26.38 -1.77
C SER A 116 6.52 -26.88 -3.21
N GLU A 117 6.24 -25.98 -4.15
CA GLU A 117 6.13 -26.28 -5.58
C GLU A 117 7.49 -26.19 -6.32
N GLY A 118 8.58 -25.88 -5.61
CA GLY A 118 9.90 -25.68 -6.22
C GLY A 118 10.00 -24.45 -7.13
N LYS A 119 9.07 -23.51 -7.02
CA LYS A 119 9.07 -22.27 -7.81
C LYS A 119 9.99 -21.23 -7.16
N GLU A 120 10.70 -20.48 -7.99
CA GLU A 120 11.47 -19.33 -7.51
C GLU A 120 10.56 -18.33 -6.81
N ILE A 121 11.01 -17.85 -5.65
CA ILE A 121 10.39 -16.75 -4.94
C ILE A 121 10.99 -15.47 -5.53
N PRO A 122 10.21 -14.60 -6.20
CA PRO A 122 10.73 -13.32 -6.66
C PRO A 122 11.28 -12.53 -5.47
N ALA A 123 12.51 -12.03 -5.61
CA ALA A 123 13.16 -11.16 -4.63
C ALA A 123 12.41 -9.83 -4.47
#